data_AF-A0A8D8U3F9-F1
#
_entry.id   AF-A0A8D8U3F9-F1
#
_cell.length_a   1.000
_cell.length_b   1.000
_cell.length_c   1.000
_cell.angle_alpha   90.00
_cell.angle_beta   90.00
_cell.angle_gamma   90.00
#
_symmetry.space_group_name_H-M   'P 1'
#
loop_
_entity.id
_entity.type
_entity.pdbx_description
1 polymer ?
#
loop_
_entity_poly.entity_id
_entity_poly.type
_entity_poly.pdbx_seq_one_letter_code
_entity_poly.pdbx_strand_id
1 'polypeptide(L)'
;LEWIRNPFAENSEAGVADEDKESFIDLTSDSTVKDMFNSSSILVEFWMKIKINYPSLHKKALKALLPFVTTYMCECGFSQMLYLKNKYRNKLDVSHDIRVKMSNIQPDIEAI
;
A
#
# COMPACT_ATOMS: atom_id res chain seq x y z
N LEU A 1 -6.36 11.14 10.50
CA LEU A 1 -6.58 10.29 9.30
C LEU A 1 -7.70 10.81 8.41
N GLU A 2 -8.59 11.68 8.91
CA GLU A 2 -9.70 12.23 8.12
C GLU A 2 -9.25 12.88 6.81
N TRP A 3 -8.20 13.73 6.82
CA TRP A 3 -7.64 14.29 5.58
C TRP A 3 -7.09 13.26 4.58
N ILE A 4 -6.76 12.05 5.04
CA ILE A 4 -6.26 10.96 4.17
C ILE A 4 -7.43 10.21 3.53
N ARG A 5 -8.55 10.08 4.25
CA ARG A 5 -9.78 9.42 3.79
C ARG A 5 -10.60 10.33 2.89
N ASN A 6 -10.75 11.59 3.28
CA ASN A 6 -11.46 12.60 2.53
C ASN A 6 -10.78 13.96 2.71
N PRO A 7 -9.78 14.30 1.87
CA PRO A 7 -9.10 15.59 1.93
C PRO A 7 -10.04 16.77 1.66
N PHE A 8 -11.15 16.55 0.94
CA PHE A 8 -12.10 17.59 0.54
C PHE A 8 -13.30 17.75 1.50
N ALA A 9 -13.29 17.08 2.66
CA ALA A 9 -14.31 17.26 3.71
C ALA A 9 -14.08 18.56 4.50
N GLU A 10 -15.15 19.09 5.11
CA GLU A 10 -15.05 20.22 6.04
C GLU A 10 -14.14 19.86 7.24
N ASN A 11 -13.27 20.79 7.63
CA ASN A 11 -12.32 20.65 8.74
C ASN A 11 -11.33 19.47 8.61
N SER A 12 -11.05 18.99 7.40
CA SER A 12 -10.11 17.88 7.18
C SER A 12 -8.68 18.22 7.64
N GLU A 13 -8.30 19.50 7.59
CA GLU A 13 -6.98 20.05 7.94
C GLU A 13 -6.49 19.78 9.37
N ALA A 14 -7.39 19.45 10.31
CA ALA A 14 -7.06 19.26 11.74
C ALA A 14 -6.00 18.18 12.03
N GLY A 15 -5.74 17.28 11.06
CA GLY A 15 -4.73 16.22 11.19
C GLY A 15 -3.47 16.41 10.33
N VAL A 16 -3.33 17.55 9.65
CA VAL A 16 -2.19 17.85 8.75
C VAL A 16 -1.07 18.52 9.56
N ALA A 17 0.17 18.09 9.33
CA ALA A 17 1.33 18.71 9.98
C ALA A 17 1.50 20.16 9.52
N ASP A 18 1.97 21.05 10.38
CA ASP A 18 2.11 22.48 10.06
C ASP A 18 2.95 22.73 8.79
N GLU A 19 4.02 21.95 8.61
CA GLU A 19 4.90 21.99 7.44
C GLU A 19 4.20 21.62 6.10
N ASP A 20 3.06 20.92 6.14
CA ASP A 20 2.32 20.51 4.94
C ASP A 20 1.02 21.29 4.74
N LYS A 21 0.67 22.23 5.64
CA LYS A 21 -0.62 22.92 5.57
C LYS A 21 -0.79 23.71 4.28
N GLU A 22 0.25 24.42 3.83
CA GLU A 22 0.21 25.16 2.56
C GLU A 22 -0.03 24.21 1.37
N SER A 23 0.76 23.13 1.28
CA SER A 23 0.57 22.13 0.23
C SER A 23 -0.80 21.45 0.28
N PHE A 24 -1.39 21.32 1.48
CA PHE A 24 -2.73 20.75 1.65
C PHE A 24 -3.82 21.73 1.20
N ILE A 25 -3.65 23.02 1.49
CA ILE A 25 -4.53 24.08 0.99
C ILE A 25 -4.49 24.12 -0.55
N ASP A 26 -3.31 24.06 -1.15
CA ASP A 26 -3.15 24.01 -2.61
C ASP A 26 -3.87 22.79 -3.21
N LEU A 27 -3.67 21.61 -2.60
CA LEU A 27 -4.31 20.36 -3.02
C LEU A 27 -5.83 20.42 -2.97
N THR A 28 -6.40 20.96 -1.88
CA THR A 28 -7.86 21.03 -1.68
C THR A 28 -8.52 22.10 -2.55
N SER A 29 -7.76 23.11 -2.96
CA SER A 29 -8.21 24.20 -3.83
C SER A 29 -8.15 23.84 -5.33
N ASP A 30 -7.39 22.81 -5.69
CA ASP A 30 -7.26 22.33 -7.07
C ASP A 30 -8.47 21.46 -7.49
N SER A 31 -9.31 22.01 -8.38
CA SER A 31 -10.47 21.30 -8.91
C SER A 31 -10.10 20.05 -9.71
N THR A 32 -8.94 20.03 -10.38
CA THR A 32 -8.49 18.86 -11.14
C THR A 32 -8.13 17.72 -10.20
N VAL A 33 -7.53 18.03 -9.05
CA VAL A 33 -7.22 17.03 -8.01
C VAL A 33 -8.50 16.51 -7.36
N LYS A 34 -9.49 17.38 -7.18
CA LYS A 34 -10.83 16.97 -6.71
C LYS A 34 -11.52 16.02 -7.67
N ASP A 35 -11.46 16.29 -8.98
CA ASP A 35 -12.02 15.39 -9.99
C ASP A 35 -11.25 14.06 -10.05
N MET A 36 -9.93 14.09 -9.90
CA MET A 36 -9.10 12.88 -9.79
C MET A 36 -9.46 12.04 -8.56
N PHE A 37 -9.78 12.67 -7.43
CA PHE A 37 -10.24 11.99 -6.23
C PHE A 37 -11.59 11.31 -6.48
N ASN A 38 -12.57 12.03 -7.03
CA ASN A 38 -13.90 11.50 -7.33
C ASN A 38 -13.86 10.37 -8.37
N SER A 39 -12.89 10.41 -9.30
CA SER A 39 -12.72 9.38 -10.33
C SER A 39 -11.95 8.14 -9.86
N SER A 40 -11.27 8.21 -8.70
CA SER A 40 -10.46 7.11 -8.20
C SER A 40 -11.28 6.22 -7.27
N SER A 41 -11.42 4.94 -7.61
CA SER A 41 -12.17 3.98 -6.78
C SER A 41 -11.41 3.57 -5.51
N ILE A 42 -10.08 3.78 -5.46
CA ILE A 42 -9.20 3.34 -4.38
C ILE A 42 -8.36 4.52 -3.89
N LEU A 43 -8.34 4.76 -2.57
CA LEU A 43 -7.57 5.87 -1.96
C LEU A 43 -6.09 5.80 -2.29
N VAL A 44 -5.49 4.61 -2.24
CA VAL A 44 -4.07 4.39 -2.57
C VAL A 44 -3.75 4.86 -4.00
N GLU A 45 -4.65 4.60 -4.95
CA GLU A 45 -4.49 5.02 -6.34
C GLU A 45 -4.52 6.54 -6.47
N PHE A 46 -5.47 7.20 -5.81
CA PHE A 46 -5.54 8.67 -5.77
C PHE A 46 -4.24 9.27 -5.23
N TRP A 47 -3.79 8.83 -4.05
CA TRP A 47 -2.57 9.33 -3.44
C TRP A 47 -1.34 9.05 -4.33
N MET A 48 -1.31 7.93 -5.07
CA MET A 48 -0.26 7.62 -6.04
C MET A 48 -0.25 8.55 -7.26
N LYS A 49 -1.41 8.98 -7.76
CA LYS A 49 -1.52 9.89 -8.91
C LYS A 49 -0.92 11.27 -8.62
N ILE A 50 -1.06 11.74 -7.38
CA ILE A 50 -0.61 13.08 -6.98
C ILE A 50 0.82 13.12 -6.41
N LYS A 51 1.55 12.00 -6.47
CA LYS A 51 2.90 11.84 -5.86
C LYS A 51 3.92 12.88 -6.31
N ILE A 52 3.82 13.36 -7.55
CA ILE A 52 4.78 14.30 -8.15
C ILE A 52 4.52 15.70 -7.63
N ASN A 53 3.24 16.10 -7.59
CA ASN A 53 2.83 17.45 -7.21
C ASN A 53 2.84 17.63 -5.68
N TYR A 54 2.54 16.58 -4.92
CA TYR A 54 2.40 16.63 -3.47
C TYR A 54 3.16 15.48 -2.77
N PRO A 55 4.50 15.44 -2.88
CA PRO A 55 5.31 14.30 -2.42
C PRO A 55 5.25 14.06 -0.90
N SER A 56 5.19 15.12 -0.09
CA SER A 56 5.10 14.99 1.38
C SER A 56 3.76 14.40 1.81
N LEU A 57 2.65 14.97 1.32
CA LEU A 57 1.29 14.50 1.59
C LEU A 57 1.09 13.07 1.11
N HIS A 58 1.52 12.75 -0.12
CA HIS A 58 1.51 11.41 -0.67
C HIS A 58 2.19 10.39 0.25
N LYS A 59 3.41 10.70 0.71
CA LYS A 59 4.21 9.79 1.55
C LYS A 59 3.53 9.53 2.90
N LYS A 60 2.98 10.58 3.53
CA LYS A 60 2.26 10.47 4.80
C LYS A 60 0.95 9.69 4.63
N ALA A 61 0.21 9.94 3.55
CA ALA A 61 -1.00 9.22 3.19
C ALA A 61 -0.74 7.72 2.96
N LEU A 62 0.25 7.37 2.15
CA LEU A 62 0.61 5.97 1.90
C LEU A 62 1.09 5.26 3.15
N LYS A 63 1.89 5.91 4.01
CA LYS A 63 2.33 5.31 5.28
C LYS A 63 1.13 4.95 6.17
N ALA A 64 0.07 5.75 6.16
CA ALA A 64 -1.15 5.48 6.91
C ALA A 64 -2.07 4.44 6.24
N LEU A 65 -2.15 4.43 4.91
CA LEU A 65 -3.01 3.53 4.14
C LEU A 65 -2.41 2.14 3.92
N LEU A 66 -1.08 2.04 3.92
CA LEU A 66 -0.32 0.80 3.70
C LEU A 66 0.49 0.41 4.93
N PRO A 67 -0.11 0.28 6.13
CA PRO A 67 0.65 -0.06 7.32
C PRO A 67 1.20 -1.50 7.25
N PHE A 68 0.63 -2.38 6.41
CA PHE A 68 0.82 -3.84 6.49
C PHE A 68 0.89 -4.57 5.13
N VAL A 69 1.61 -4.06 4.13
CA VAL A 69 2.08 -4.99 3.06
C VAL A 69 3.26 -5.80 3.58
N THR A 70 4.11 -5.25 4.46
CA THR A 70 5.30 -5.98 4.95
C THR A 70 4.97 -6.92 6.09
N THR A 71 4.31 -6.51 7.17
CA THR A 71 4.13 -7.43 8.32
C THR A 71 3.16 -8.56 8.02
N TYR A 72 2.02 -8.31 7.35
CA TYR A 72 1.11 -9.40 6.96
C TYR A 72 1.79 -10.35 5.95
N MET A 73 2.50 -9.83 4.93
CA MET A 73 3.27 -10.70 4.03
C MET A 73 4.43 -11.39 4.74
N CYS A 74 5.05 -10.78 5.75
CA CYS A 74 6.06 -11.40 6.59
C CYS A 74 5.44 -12.51 7.43
N GLU A 75 4.30 -12.29 8.08
CA GLU A 75 3.57 -13.31 8.84
C GLU A 75 3.11 -14.47 7.95
N CYS A 76 2.57 -14.18 6.76
CA CYS A 76 2.27 -15.18 5.75
C CYS A 76 3.53 -15.93 5.32
N GLY A 77 4.62 -15.22 5.03
CA GLY A 77 5.91 -15.80 4.65
C GLY A 77 6.50 -16.70 5.74
N PHE A 78 6.46 -16.27 7.01
CA PHE A 78 6.87 -17.05 8.17
C PHE A 78 5.97 -18.26 8.38
N SER A 79 4.66 -18.12 8.20
CA SER A 79 3.71 -19.24 8.28
C SER A 79 3.97 -20.28 7.19
N GLN A 80 4.21 -19.85 5.96
CA GLN A 80 4.56 -20.74 4.85
C GLN A 80 5.92 -21.41 5.08
N MET A 81 6.91 -20.67 5.59
CA MET A 81 8.20 -21.24 5.98
C MET A 81 8.06 -22.32 7.05
N LEU A 82 7.27 -22.04 8.10
CA LEU A 82 7.00 -22.97 9.19
C LEU A 82 6.28 -24.22 8.68
N TYR A 83 5.31 -24.05 7.77
CA TYR A 83 4.60 -25.15 7.12
C TYR A 83 5.54 -26.04 6.29
N LEU A 84 6.38 -25.44 5.43
CA LEU A 84 7.35 -26.16 4.61
C LEU A 84 8.38 -26.91 5.47
N LYS A 85 8.94 -26.24 6.49
CA LYS A 85 9.92 -26.84 7.40
C LYS A 85 9.34 -27.97 8.25
N ASN A 86 8.07 -27.92 8.67
CA ASN A 86 7.49 -28.98 9.51
C ASN A 86 6.96 -30.16 8.69
N LYS A 87 6.28 -29.89 7.56
CA LYS A 87 5.58 -30.93 6.78
C LYS A 87 6.48 -31.64 5.75
N TYR A 88 7.51 -30.96 5.24
CA TYR A 88 8.35 -31.46 4.15
C TYR A 88 9.83 -31.58 4.54
N ARG A 89 10.09 -31.97 5.80
CA ARG A 89 11.38 -31.91 6.51
C ARG A 89 12.64 -32.45 5.82
N ASN A 90 12.56 -33.10 4.66
CA ASN A 90 13.69 -33.68 3.92
C ASN A 90 13.55 -33.66 2.38
N LYS A 91 12.62 -32.88 1.80
CA LYS A 91 12.32 -32.96 0.34
C LYS A 91 12.34 -31.64 -0.43
N LEU A 92 12.39 -30.49 0.24
CA LEU A 92 12.16 -29.18 -0.40
C LEU A 92 13.20 -28.15 0.04
N ASP A 93 13.59 -27.27 -0.89
CA ASP A 93 14.44 -26.12 -0.64
C ASP A 93 13.54 -24.94 -0.26
N VAL A 94 13.47 -24.70 1.05
CA VAL A 94 12.66 -23.68 1.70
C VAL A 94 12.77 -22.31 0.99
N SER A 95 13.94 -21.93 0.48
CA SER A 95 14.13 -20.63 -0.17
C SER A 95 13.42 -20.51 -1.52
N HIS A 96 13.49 -21.55 -2.36
CA HIS A 96 12.81 -21.55 -3.66
C HIS A 96 11.30 -21.78 -3.51
N ASP A 97 10.91 -22.66 -2.58
CA ASP A 97 9.52 -23.08 -2.42
C ASP A 97 8.63 -22.02 -1.77
N ILE A 98 9.16 -21.24 -0.82
CA ILE A 98 8.45 -20.08 -0.27
C ILE A 98 8.17 -19.06 -1.37
N ARG A 99 9.15 -18.81 -2.26
CA ARG A 99 8.99 -17.82 -3.33
C ARG A 99 7.86 -18.21 -4.28
N VAL A 100 7.81 -19.48 -4.69
CA VAL A 100 6.72 -19.99 -5.53
C VAL A 100 5.38 -19.89 -4.80
N LYS A 101 5.30 -20.30 -3.53
CA LYS A 101 4.07 -20.25 -2.73
C LYS A 101 3.55 -18.85 -2.42
N MET A 102 4.44 -17.87 -2.30
CA MET A 102 4.09 -16.47 -2.05
C MET A 102 3.79 -15.68 -3.34
N SER A 103 4.08 -16.26 -4.51
CA SER A 103 3.77 -15.66 -5.80
C SER A 103 2.38 -16.06 -6.27
N ASN A 104 1.75 -15.21 -7.09
CA ASN A 104 0.53 -15.57 -7.81
C ASN A 104 0.81 -16.38 -9.10
N ILE A 105 2.06 -16.82 -9.31
CA ILE A 105 2.47 -17.58 -10.48
C ILE A 105 2.13 -19.05 -10.25
N GLN A 106 1.37 -19.65 -11.16
CA GLN A 106 1.12 -21.08 -11.11
C GLN A 106 2.35 -21.83 -11.61
N PRO A 107 2.85 -22.84 -10.85
CA PRO A 107 3.96 -23.65 -11.33
C PRO A 107 3.51 -24.46 -12.55
N ASP A 108 4.26 -24.35 -13.64
CA ASP A 108 4.11 -25.20 -14.82
C ASP A 108 4.83 -26.52 -14.56
N ILE A 109 4.06 -27.55 -14.20
CA ILE A 109 4.57 -28.88 -13.84
C ILE A 109 4.75 -29.74 -15.11
N GLU A 110 4.15 -29.33 -16.23
CA GLU A 110 4.18 -30.09 -17.49
C GLU A 110 5.46 -29.81 -18.30
N ALA A 111 6.14 -28.70 -18.03
CA ALA A 111 7.40 -28.32 -18.67
C ALA A 111 8.67 -28.90 -18.01
N ILE A 112 8.54 -29.81 -17.03
CA ILE A 112 9.65 -30.41 -16.25
C ILE A 112 9.96 -31.83 -16.71
#